data_AF-A0AAJ2UEP7-F1
#
_entry.id   AF-A0AAJ2UEP7-F1
#
_cell.length_a   1.000
_cell.length_b   1.000
_cell.length_c   1.000
_cell.angle_alpha   90.00
_cell.angle_beta   90.00
_cell.angle_gamma   90.00
#
_symmetry.space_group_name_H-M   'P 1'
#
loop_
_entity.id
_entity.type
_entity.pdbx_description
1 polymer ?
#
loop_
_entity_poly.entity_id
_entity_poly.type
_entity_poly.pdbx_seq_one_letter_code
_entity_poly.pdbx_strand_id
1 'polypeptide(L)'
;MREPTIADITPLAFCIQTDDLFDFKNFQSSFGDYLLLRERDQEFEEFLIGIKRRLSLGATQQEFLEGYKAVLIRNLDKIMSLVEGRYSSMDKKTVDTINTTIKQLIRKILVAEDFQKIQELETTFRRNVMLQVYSLFLKSIK
;
A
#
# COMPACT_ATOMS: atom_id res chain seq x y z
N MET A 1 16.01 24.43 6.01
CA MET A 1 15.17 23.23 6.27
C MET A 1 13.96 23.66 7.04
N ARG A 2 12.79 23.51 6.42
CA ARG A 2 11.49 23.74 7.04
C ARG A 2 11.09 22.49 7.84
N GLU A 3 10.40 22.66 8.96
CA GLU A 3 9.79 21.52 9.65
C GLU A 3 8.74 20.84 8.75
N PRO A 4 8.76 19.50 8.64
CA PRO A 4 7.79 18.77 7.84
C PRO A 4 6.42 18.81 8.50
N THR A 5 5.40 19.11 7.69
CA THR A 5 4.01 19.01 8.13
C THR A 5 3.46 17.60 7.91
N ILE A 6 2.34 17.27 8.55
CA ILE A 6 1.62 16.00 8.30
C ILE A 6 1.35 15.84 6.80
N ALA A 7 0.98 16.94 6.14
CA ALA A 7 0.73 17.00 4.71
C ALA A 7 1.95 16.60 3.85
N ASP A 8 3.17 16.93 4.31
CA ASP A 8 4.42 16.59 3.62
C ASP A 8 4.77 15.09 3.80
N ILE A 9 4.45 14.52 4.96
CA ILE A 9 4.76 13.12 5.30
C ILE A 9 3.71 12.14 4.76
N THR A 10 2.45 12.58 4.61
CA THR A 10 1.32 11.70 4.24
C THR A 10 1.57 10.87 2.96
N PRO A 11 2.10 11.42 1.84
CA PRO A 11 2.38 10.61 0.65
C PRO A 11 3.35 9.45 0.94
N LEU A 12 4.38 9.70 1.75
CA LEU A 12 5.34 8.67 2.15
C LEU A 12 4.74 7.62 3.08
N ALA A 13 3.89 8.03 4.03
CA ALA A 13 3.19 7.12 4.91
C ALA A 13 2.32 6.14 4.10
N PHE A 14 1.60 6.63 3.08
CA PHE A 14 0.85 5.77 2.17
C PHE A 14 1.76 4.86 1.34
N CYS A 15 2.94 5.33 0.92
CA CYS A 15 3.89 4.45 0.23
C CYS A 15 4.36 3.29 1.12
N ILE A 16 4.70 3.56 2.39
CA ILE A 16 5.13 2.52 3.35
C ILE A 16 4.01 1.51 3.58
N GLN A 17 2.79 1.99 3.86
CA GLN A 17 1.63 1.10 4.05
C GLN A 17 1.33 0.25 2.81
N THR A 18 1.58 0.77 1.61
CA THR A 18 1.38 0.02 0.37
C THR A 18 2.50 -0.99 0.13
N ASP A 19 3.73 -0.67 0.55
CA ASP A 19 4.88 -1.58 0.49
C ASP A 19 4.65 -2.82 1.34
N ASP A 20 4.14 -2.64 2.56
CA ASP A 20 3.77 -3.74 3.46
C ASP A 20 2.71 -4.66 2.83
N LEU A 21 1.83 -4.09 2.01
CA LEU A 21 0.82 -4.84 1.24
C LEU A 21 1.38 -5.51 -0.02
N PHE A 22 2.63 -5.32 -0.41
CA PHE A 22 3.24 -6.15 -1.46
C PHE A 22 3.85 -7.44 -0.89
N ASP A 23 4.18 -7.45 0.40
CA ASP A 23 4.62 -8.65 1.11
C ASP A 23 3.42 -9.45 1.65
N PHE A 24 2.76 -10.17 0.75
CA PHE A 24 1.58 -10.95 1.09
C PHE A 24 1.84 -11.97 2.22
N LYS A 25 3.02 -12.58 2.27
CA LYS A 25 3.34 -13.59 3.30
C LYS A 25 3.38 -12.96 4.67
N ASN A 26 4.04 -11.81 4.80
CA ASN A 26 4.03 -11.05 6.04
C ASN A 26 2.64 -10.48 6.34
N PHE A 27 1.91 -9.99 5.34
CA PHE A 27 0.55 -9.50 5.54
C PHE A 27 -0.40 -10.59 6.06
N GLN A 28 -0.39 -11.78 5.45
CA GLN A 28 -1.25 -12.90 5.84
C GLN A 28 -0.87 -13.44 7.23
N SER A 29 0.43 -13.59 7.52
CA SER A 29 0.88 -14.07 8.82
C SER A 29 0.56 -13.08 9.93
N SER A 30 0.68 -11.77 9.65
CA SER A 30 0.47 -10.69 10.62
C SER A 30 -0.96 -10.19 10.71
N PHE A 31 -1.88 -10.69 9.88
CA PHE A 31 -3.23 -10.15 9.76
C PHE A 31 -3.99 -10.28 11.09
N GLY A 32 -4.13 -9.18 11.84
CA GLY A 32 -4.74 -9.17 13.16
C GLY A 32 -3.81 -9.52 14.32
N ASP A 33 -2.52 -9.75 14.09
CA ASP A 33 -1.52 -9.95 15.18
C ASP A 33 -1.14 -8.63 15.86
N TYR A 34 -1.19 -7.52 15.12
CA TYR A 34 -0.93 -6.17 15.64
C TYR A 34 -2.19 -5.43 16.10
N LEU A 35 -3.34 -6.11 16.17
CA LEU A 35 -4.48 -5.60 16.91
C LEU A 35 -4.13 -5.66 18.40
N LEU A 36 -3.38 -4.64 18.85
CA LEU A 36 -3.15 -4.33 20.26
C LEU A 36 -4.47 -3.86 20.86
N LEU A 37 -5.38 -4.80 21.06
CA LEU A 37 -6.44 -4.62 22.04
C LEU A 37 -5.71 -4.54 23.38
N ARG A 38 -5.62 -3.32 23.92
CA ARG A 38 -4.91 -3.03 25.18
C ARG A 38 -5.46 -3.83 26.36
N GLU A 39 -6.65 -4.40 26.19
CA GLU A 39 -7.22 -5.44 27.03
C GLU A 39 -7.40 -6.67 26.12
N ARG A 40 -6.99 -7.86 26.57
CA ARG A 40 -7.25 -9.13 25.86
C ARG A 40 -8.76 -9.40 25.93
N ASP A 41 -9.49 -8.73 25.07
CA ASP A 41 -10.91 -8.95 24.91
C ASP A 41 -11.09 -10.24 24.11
N GLN A 42 -11.50 -11.27 24.84
CA GLN A 42 -11.63 -12.64 24.34
C GLN A 42 -12.65 -12.71 23.20
N GLU A 43 -13.67 -11.84 23.17
CA GLU A 43 -14.66 -11.79 22.09
C GLU A 43 -14.01 -11.39 20.76
N PHE A 44 -13.16 -10.36 20.78
CA PHE A 44 -12.42 -9.94 19.59
C PHE A 44 -11.36 -10.97 19.19
N GLU A 45 -10.70 -11.64 20.15
CA GLU A 45 -9.74 -12.71 19.84
C GLU A 45 -10.42 -13.87 19.10
N GLU A 46 -11.56 -14.35 19.61
CA GLU A 46 -12.35 -15.42 18.98
C GLU A 46 -12.85 -15.01 17.57
N PHE A 47 -13.31 -13.76 17.42
CA PHE A 47 -13.72 -13.20 16.13
C PHE A 47 -12.57 -13.15 15.12
N LEU A 48 -11.39 -12.69 15.54
CA LEU A 48 -10.20 -12.59 14.69
C LEU A 48 -9.67 -13.97 14.28
N ILE A 49 -9.66 -14.94 15.20
CA ILE A 49 -9.32 -16.34 14.90
C ILE A 49 -10.29 -16.89 13.84
N GLY A 50 -11.59 -16.61 13.97
CA GLY A 50 -12.61 -17.00 13.00
C GLY A 50 -12.39 -16.38 11.61
N ILE A 51 -11.99 -15.11 11.53
CA ILE A 51 -11.62 -14.47 10.27
C ILE A 51 -10.35 -15.10 9.68
N LYS A 52 -9.28 -15.24 10.47
CA LYS A 52 -8.01 -15.85 10.03
C LYS A 52 -8.22 -17.25 9.46
N ARG A 53 -9.02 -18.09 10.13
CA ARG A 53 -9.35 -19.43 9.64
C ARG A 53 -10.09 -19.38 8.32
N ARG A 54 -11.08 -18.50 8.17
CA ARG A 54 -11.81 -18.32 6.91
C ARG A 54 -10.89 -17.86 5.79
N LEU A 55 -10.05 -16.86 6.01
CA LEU A 55 -9.10 -16.38 5.01
C LEU A 55 -8.12 -17.46 4.53
N SER A 56 -7.83 -18.46 5.35
CA SER A 56 -6.99 -19.62 5.01
C SER A 56 -7.71 -20.72 4.22
N LEU A 57 -9.04 -20.68 4.07
CA LEU A 57 -9.81 -21.65 3.30
C LEU A 57 -9.73 -21.33 1.79
N GLY A 58 -9.51 -22.34 0.96
CA GLY A 58 -9.31 -22.18 -0.49
C GLY A 58 -10.50 -21.54 -1.24
N ALA A 59 -11.74 -21.78 -0.81
CA ALA A 59 -12.94 -21.23 -1.46
C ALA A 59 -13.04 -19.70 -1.31
N THR A 60 -12.50 -19.13 -0.24
CA THR A 60 -12.46 -17.70 0.05
C THR A 60 -11.20 -17.02 -0.46
N GLN A 61 -10.22 -17.77 -0.98
CA GLN A 61 -8.96 -17.17 -1.48
C GLN A 61 -9.18 -16.25 -2.67
N GLN A 62 -10.10 -16.58 -3.59
CA GLN A 62 -10.37 -15.72 -4.74
C GLN A 62 -11.06 -14.42 -4.32
N GLU A 63 -12.10 -14.50 -3.47
CA GLU A 63 -12.78 -13.31 -2.94
C GLU A 63 -11.83 -12.44 -2.12
N PHE A 64 -10.94 -13.08 -1.34
CA PHE A 64 -9.90 -12.39 -0.60
C PHE A 64 -8.88 -11.71 -1.51
N LEU A 65 -8.44 -12.38 -2.58
CA LEU A 65 -7.56 -11.79 -3.58
C LEU A 65 -8.19 -10.56 -4.23
N GLU A 66 -9.48 -10.61 -4.60
CA GLU A 66 -10.18 -9.45 -5.16
C GLU A 66 -10.30 -8.29 -4.15
N GLY A 67 -10.60 -8.58 -2.88
CA GLY A 67 -10.57 -7.57 -1.82
C GLY A 67 -9.16 -6.97 -1.62
N TYR A 68 -8.14 -7.80 -1.65
CA TYR A 68 -6.74 -7.40 -1.52
C TYR A 68 -6.29 -6.49 -2.67
N LYS A 69 -6.62 -6.86 -3.91
CA LYS A 69 -6.41 -6.01 -5.10
C LYS A 69 -7.10 -4.65 -4.93
N ALA A 70 -8.33 -4.62 -4.45
CA ALA A 70 -9.08 -3.37 -4.25
C ALA A 70 -8.39 -2.44 -3.24
N VAL A 71 -7.87 -2.98 -2.13
CA VAL A 71 -7.12 -2.21 -1.13
C VAL A 71 -5.83 -1.63 -1.72
N LEU A 72 -5.05 -2.45 -2.44
CA LEU A 72 -3.83 -2.00 -3.12
C LEU A 72 -4.12 -0.88 -4.13
N ILE A 73 -5.13 -1.07 -4.99
CA ILE A 73 -5.53 -0.09 -6.01
C ILE A 73 -5.97 1.22 -5.34
N ARG A 74 -6.76 1.16 -4.27
CA ARG A 74 -7.16 2.35 -3.50
C ARG A 74 -5.95 3.10 -2.96
N ASN A 75 -4.98 2.40 -2.39
CA ASN A 75 -3.79 3.06 -1.84
C ASN A 75 -2.93 3.67 -2.94
N LEU A 76 -2.76 2.98 -4.07
CA LEU A 76 -2.05 3.48 -5.24
C LEU A 76 -2.72 4.74 -5.82
N ASP A 77 -4.05 4.75 -5.95
CA ASP A 77 -4.81 5.93 -6.38
C ASP A 77 -4.65 7.09 -5.38
N LYS A 78 -4.66 6.80 -4.08
CA LYS A 78 -4.43 7.81 -3.04
C LYS A 78 -3.03 8.41 -3.13
N ILE A 79 -1.99 7.61 -3.36
CA ILE A 79 -0.62 8.09 -3.57
C ILE A 79 -0.59 9.01 -4.78
N MET A 80 -1.18 8.61 -5.90
CA MET A 80 -1.25 9.43 -7.12
C MET A 80 -1.90 10.80 -6.86
N SER A 81 -3.06 10.82 -6.19
CA SER A 81 -3.75 12.05 -5.82
C SER A 81 -2.92 12.94 -4.89
N LEU A 82 -2.26 12.36 -3.88
CA LEU A 82 -1.45 13.10 -2.92
C LEU A 82 -0.17 13.68 -3.54
N VAL A 83 0.53 12.90 -4.35
CA VAL A 83 1.75 13.30 -5.06
C VAL A 83 1.43 14.42 -6.05
N GLU A 84 0.33 14.29 -6.80
CA GLU A 84 -0.15 15.35 -7.70
C GLU A 84 -0.46 16.64 -6.94
N GLY A 85 -1.24 16.57 -5.85
CA GLY A 85 -1.63 17.75 -5.09
C GLY A 85 -0.48 18.44 -4.35
N ARG A 86 0.61 17.71 -4.05
CA ARG A 86 1.74 18.23 -3.25
C ARG A 86 2.95 18.63 -4.06
N TYR A 87 3.30 17.87 -5.09
CA TYR A 87 4.60 17.98 -5.73
C TYR A 87 4.52 18.43 -7.19
N SER A 88 3.32 18.55 -7.78
CA SER A 88 3.15 18.91 -9.19
C SER A 88 3.73 20.29 -9.54
N SER A 89 3.57 21.28 -8.67
CA SER A 89 4.12 22.63 -8.86
C SER A 89 5.64 22.69 -8.74
N MET A 90 6.26 21.68 -8.12
CA MET A 90 7.70 21.61 -7.88
C MET A 90 8.42 20.80 -8.96
N ASP A 91 7.89 19.64 -9.32
CA ASP A 91 8.54 18.71 -10.25
C ASP A 91 7.48 17.88 -10.99
N LYS A 92 6.75 18.54 -11.90
CA LYS A 92 5.67 17.92 -12.66
C LYS A 92 6.12 16.68 -13.44
N LYS A 93 7.32 16.70 -14.01
CA LYS A 93 7.87 15.58 -14.79
C LYS A 93 8.02 14.31 -13.94
N THR A 94 8.56 14.44 -12.73
CA THR A 94 8.70 13.31 -11.81
C THR A 94 7.33 12.81 -11.36
N VAL A 95 6.41 13.73 -11.04
CA VAL A 95 5.02 13.40 -10.69
C VAL A 95 4.32 12.62 -11.80
N ASP A 96 4.43 13.05 -13.05
CA ASP A 96 3.81 12.37 -14.20
C ASP A 96 4.41 10.97 -14.43
N THR A 97 5.71 10.81 -14.14
CA THR A 97 6.39 9.50 -14.19
C THR A 97 5.86 8.55 -13.12
N ILE A 98 5.70 9.04 -11.88
CA ILE A 98 5.10 8.30 -10.77
C ILE A 98 3.66 7.89 -11.14
N ASN A 99 2.84 8.82 -11.60
CA ASN A 99 1.44 8.58 -11.95
C ASN A 99 1.31 7.55 -13.08
N THR A 100 2.19 7.61 -14.08
CA THR A 100 2.24 6.63 -15.17
C THR A 100 2.60 5.24 -14.64
N THR A 101 3.61 5.16 -13.77
CA THR A 101 4.02 3.90 -13.14
C THR A 101 2.90 3.31 -12.29
N ILE A 102 2.23 4.13 -11.48
CA ILE A 102 1.08 3.72 -10.66
C ILE A 102 -0.04 3.13 -11.54
N LYS A 103 -0.40 3.79 -12.64
CA LYS A 103 -1.42 3.28 -13.58
C LYS A 103 -1.03 1.94 -14.18
N GLN A 104 0.25 1.73 -14.48
CA GLN A 104 0.76 0.45 -14.95
C GLN A 104 0.67 -0.64 -13.87
N LEU A 105 1.03 -0.32 -12.62
CA LEU A 105 0.89 -1.23 -11.48
C LEU A 105 -0.57 -1.65 -11.27
N ILE A 106 -1.50 -0.68 -11.27
CA ILE A 106 -2.95 -0.95 -11.14
C ILE A 106 -3.43 -1.92 -12.23
N ARG A 107 -3.04 -1.70 -13.49
CA ARG A 107 -3.41 -2.60 -14.59
C ARG A 107 -2.91 -4.02 -14.37
N LYS A 108 -1.68 -4.18 -13.87
CA LYS A 108 -1.10 -5.50 -13.55
C LYS A 108 -1.79 -6.16 -12.35
N ILE A 109 -2.13 -5.39 -11.33
CA ILE A 109 -2.85 -5.87 -10.13
C ILE A 109 -4.25 -6.38 -10.52
N LEU A 110 -4.98 -5.65 -11.36
CA LEU A 110 -6.33 -6.03 -11.80
C LEU A 110 -6.36 -7.43 -12.44
N VAL A 111 -5.36 -7.74 -13.27
CA VAL A 111 -5.28 -9.01 -13.99
C VAL A 111 -4.44 -10.08 -13.29
N ALA A 112 -3.93 -9.81 -12.08
CA ALA A 112 -3.13 -10.78 -11.35
C ALA A 112 -3.98 -11.98 -10.93
N GLU A 113 -3.51 -13.20 -11.25
CA GLU A 113 -4.25 -14.44 -10.95
C GLU A 113 -4.03 -14.94 -9.53
N ASP A 114 -2.94 -14.50 -8.89
CA ASP A 114 -2.56 -14.92 -7.54
C ASP A 114 -1.76 -13.82 -6.82
N PHE A 115 -1.50 -14.05 -5.53
CA PHE A 115 -0.71 -13.14 -4.69
C PHE A 115 0.77 -13.06 -5.10
N GLN A 116 1.32 -14.12 -5.71
CA GLN A 116 2.71 -14.17 -6.14
C GLN A 116 2.95 -13.18 -7.29
N LYS A 117 2.01 -13.08 -8.24
CA LYS A 117 2.01 -12.09 -9.32
C LYS A 117 1.92 -10.67 -8.82
N ILE A 118 1.22 -10.43 -7.71
CA ILE A 118 1.19 -9.12 -7.06
C ILE A 118 2.55 -8.84 -6.39
N GLN A 119 3.12 -9.80 -5.67
CA GLN A 119 4.42 -9.67 -5.01
C GLN A 119 5.55 -9.36 -6.01
N GLU A 120 5.53 -9.92 -7.22
CA GLU A 120 6.48 -9.60 -8.30
C GLU A 120 6.54 -8.08 -8.63
N LEU A 121 5.49 -7.33 -8.32
CA LEU A 121 5.39 -5.88 -8.58
C LEU A 121 6.08 -5.03 -7.50
N GLU A 122 6.39 -5.58 -6.33
CA GLU A 122 6.99 -4.90 -5.17
C GLU A 122 8.24 -4.10 -5.58
N THR A 123 9.16 -4.73 -6.30
CA THR A 123 10.41 -4.09 -6.72
C THR A 123 10.16 -2.89 -7.62
N THR A 124 9.15 -2.97 -8.49
CA THR A 124 8.77 -1.86 -9.37
C THR A 124 8.17 -0.72 -8.54
N PHE A 125 7.28 -1.04 -7.60
CA PHE A 125 6.70 -0.05 -6.70
C PHE A 125 7.78 0.67 -5.88
N ARG A 126 8.67 -0.06 -5.21
CA ARG A 126 9.76 0.53 -4.41
C ARG A 126 10.64 1.46 -5.23
N ARG A 127 11.16 0.96 -6.37
CA ARG A 127 12.14 1.71 -7.16
C ARG A 127 11.54 2.90 -7.89
N ASN A 128 10.37 2.72 -8.49
CA ASN A 128 9.83 3.69 -9.44
C ASN A 128 8.73 4.58 -8.84
N VAL A 129 8.19 4.22 -7.67
CA VAL A 129 7.21 5.05 -6.94
C VAL A 129 7.81 5.52 -5.63
N MET A 130 8.07 4.61 -4.67
CA MET A 130 8.45 4.98 -3.30
C MET A 130 9.72 5.84 -3.23
N LEU A 131 10.80 5.44 -3.90
CA LEU A 131 12.04 6.21 -3.91
C LEU A 131 11.88 7.59 -4.57
N GLN A 132 11.03 7.70 -5.60
CA GLN A 132 10.78 8.98 -6.24
C GLN A 132 9.95 9.91 -5.35
N VAL A 133 8.93 9.37 -4.68
CA VAL A 133 8.14 10.12 -3.68
C VAL A 133 9.04 10.60 -2.53
N TYR A 134 9.97 9.76 -2.07
CA TYR A 134 10.97 10.15 -1.08
C TYR A 134 11.89 11.26 -1.57
N SER A 135 12.34 11.20 -2.81
CA SER A 135 13.13 12.27 -3.42
C SER A 135 12.36 13.60 -3.47
N LEU A 136 11.08 13.57 -3.86
CA LEU A 136 10.22 14.75 -3.87
C LEU A 136 10.02 15.34 -2.48
N PHE A 137 9.79 14.49 -1.48
CA PHE A 137 9.71 14.91 -0.08
C PHE A 137 11.00 15.60 0.40
N LEU A 138 12.17 15.03 0.11
CA LEU A 138 13.44 15.65 0.47
C LEU A 138 13.67 17.00 -0.23
N LYS A 139 13.17 17.16 -1.45
CA LYS A 139 13.18 18.45 -2.16
C LYS A 139 12.21 19.46 -1.52
N SER A 140 11.07 19.01 -1.00
CA SER A 140 10.03 19.89 -0.47
C SER A 140 10.34 20.48 0.91
N ILE A 141 11.18 19.83 1.70
CA ILE A 141 11.55 20.27 3.05
C ILE A 141 12.88 21.03 3.11
N LYS A 142 13.63 21.05 2.00
CA LYS A 142 14.87 21.82 1.87
C LYS A 142 14.57 23.31 1.81
#